data_AF-A0A3C1WS36-F1
#
_entry.id   AF-A0A3C1WS36-F1
#
_cell.length_a   1.000
_cell.length_b   1.000
_cell.length_c   1.000
_cell.angle_alpha   90.00
_cell.angle_beta   90.00
_cell.angle_gamma   90.00
#
_symmetry.space_group_name_H-M   'P 1'
#
loop_
_entity.id
_entity.type
_entity.pdbx_description
1 polymer ?
#
loop_
_entity_poly.entity_id
_entity_poly.type
_entity_poly.pdbx_seq_one_letter_code
_entity_poly.pdbx_strand_id
1 'polypeptide(L)'
;MTRLTKDQAYDLEKSIRKKSLDGDLSVTDIFDIIDAMVDAGAKPILTDEGAKRLEKAKEEAETAPDPKETPEEKTVRKYNFKPRVCIDCGKTFEPTAGSQKRCPECAAKYASARRSERAKAKPKKPRMSVSQYADRTAEKVEAAETEARGQSSDIDSTVKEIMALGDD
;
A
#
# COMPACT_ATOMS: atom_id res chain seq x y z
N MET A 1 -21.94 -32.86 0.87
CA MET A 1 -20.59 -32.34 1.18
C MET A 1 -19.60 -33.13 0.34
N THR A 2 -19.13 -32.57 -0.76
CA THR A 2 -18.10 -33.19 -1.62
C THR A 2 -16.74 -32.92 -0.97
N ARG A 3 -16.15 -33.95 -0.36
CA ARG A 3 -14.75 -33.91 0.08
C ARG A 3 -13.87 -34.13 -1.15
N LEU A 4 -12.80 -33.35 -1.29
CA LEU A 4 -11.75 -33.61 -2.26
C LEU A 4 -11.28 -35.06 -2.11
N THR A 5 -11.08 -35.74 -3.23
CA THR A 5 -10.42 -37.06 -3.20
C THR A 5 -8.96 -36.88 -2.79
N LYS A 6 -8.33 -37.94 -2.27
CA LYS A 6 -6.91 -37.89 -1.88
C LYS A 6 -6.01 -37.47 -3.05
N ASP A 7 -6.36 -37.90 -4.26
CA ASP A 7 -5.60 -37.59 -5.47
C ASP A 7 -5.71 -36.10 -5.83
N GLN A 8 -6.91 -35.52 -5.73
CA GLN A 8 -7.12 -34.08 -5.97
C GLN A 8 -6.39 -33.21 -4.93
N ALA A 9 -6.38 -33.62 -3.66
CA ALA A 9 -5.65 -32.90 -2.61
C ALA A 9 -4.13 -32.93 -2.84
N TYR A 10 -3.61 -34.06 -3.32
CA TYR A 10 -2.19 -34.22 -3.62
C TYR A 10 -1.73 -33.35 -4.80
N ASP A 11 -2.51 -33.30 -5.88
CA ASP A 11 -2.19 -32.48 -7.05
C ASP A 11 -2.22 -30.96 -6.74
N LEU A 12 -3.13 -30.55 -5.86
CA LEU A 12 -3.21 -29.18 -5.36
C LEU A 12 -1.98 -28.82 -4.52
N GLU A 13 -1.60 -29.66 -3.56
CA GLU A 13 -0.43 -29.43 -2.71
C GLU A 13 0.86 -29.34 -3.54
N LYS A 14 0.99 -30.20 -4.56
CA LYS A 14 2.11 -30.19 -5.49
C LYS A 14 2.18 -28.90 -6.30
N SER A 15 1.04 -28.38 -6.75
CA SER A 15 0.95 -27.13 -7.51
C SER A 15 1.33 -25.92 -6.65
N ILE A 16 0.86 -25.87 -5.39
CA ILE A 16 1.22 -24.83 -4.42
C ILE A 16 2.72 -24.86 -4.10
N ARG A 17 3.27 -26.05 -3.80
CA ARG A 17 4.71 -26.20 -3.50
C ARG A 17 5.58 -25.81 -4.68
N LYS A 18 5.19 -26.17 -5.91
CA LYS A 18 5.93 -25.80 -7.12
C LYS A 18 5.97 -24.27 -7.29
N LYS A 19 4.83 -23.59 -7.21
CA LYS A 19 4.76 -22.12 -7.32
C LYS A 19 5.47 -21.41 -6.16
N SER A 20 5.46 -21.98 -4.96
CA SER A 20 6.16 -21.42 -3.79
C SER A 20 7.69 -21.51 -3.89
N LEU A 21 8.23 -22.53 -4.57
CA LEU A 21 9.68 -22.69 -4.74
C LEU A 21 10.27 -21.67 -5.71
N ASP A 22 9.46 -21.16 -6.64
CA ASP A 22 9.86 -20.14 -7.62
C ASP A 22 9.85 -18.70 -7.02
N GLY A 23 9.49 -18.56 -5.75
CA GLY A 23 9.69 -17.33 -4.96
C GLY A 23 8.59 -16.27 -5.05
N ASP A 24 7.69 -16.35 -6.03
CA ASP A 24 6.65 -15.34 -6.25
C ASP A 24 5.27 -16.00 -6.44
N LEU A 25 4.63 -16.41 -5.34
CA LEU A 25 3.19 -16.65 -5.35
C LEU A 25 2.50 -15.29 -5.40
N SER A 26 2.09 -14.88 -6.60
CA SER A 26 1.34 -13.64 -6.76
C SER A 26 -0.04 -13.77 -6.11
N VAL A 27 -0.63 -12.64 -5.72
CA VAL A 27 -2.01 -12.60 -5.23
C VAL A 27 -2.98 -13.17 -6.28
N THR A 28 -2.69 -12.94 -7.56
CA THR A 28 -3.44 -13.51 -8.69
C THR A 28 -3.38 -15.04 -8.75
N ASP A 29 -2.21 -15.64 -8.49
CA ASP A 29 -2.08 -17.11 -8.47
C ASP A 29 -2.91 -17.75 -7.36
N ILE A 30 -3.09 -17.07 -6.23
CA ILE A 30 -3.90 -17.55 -5.12
C ILE A 30 -5.38 -17.53 -5.51
N PHE A 31 -5.84 -16.48 -6.20
CA PHE A 31 -7.22 -16.41 -6.71
C PHE A 31 -7.50 -17.50 -7.75
N ASP A 32 -6.59 -17.71 -8.71
CA ASP A 32 -6.74 -18.77 -9.72
C ASP A 32 -6.85 -20.18 -9.08
N ILE A 33 -6.11 -20.43 -8.00
CA ILE A 33 -6.18 -21.69 -7.26
C ILE A 33 -7.53 -21.83 -6.56
N ILE A 34 -8.03 -20.77 -5.93
CA ILE A 34 -9.33 -20.76 -5.25
C ILE A 34 -10.46 -21.00 -6.27
N ASP A 35 -10.43 -20.32 -7.42
CA ASP A 35 -11.43 -20.48 -8.47
C ASP A 35 -11.44 -21.91 -9.03
N ALA A 36 -10.25 -22.48 -9.30
CA ALA A 36 -10.14 -23.87 -9.73
C ALA A 36 -10.70 -24.87 -8.71
N MET A 37 -10.55 -24.60 -7.41
CA MET A 37 -11.15 -25.42 -6.35
C MET A 37 -12.68 -25.29 -6.32
N VAL A 38 -13.21 -24.09 -6.52
CA VAL A 38 -14.66 -23.82 -6.57
C VAL A 38 -15.29 -24.49 -7.80
N ASP A 39 -14.64 -24.41 -8.96
CA ASP A 39 -15.07 -25.07 -10.21
C ASP A 39 -15.08 -26.60 -10.08
N ALA A 40 -14.13 -27.15 -9.32
CA ALA A 40 -14.11 -28.56 -8.95
C ALA A 40 -15.20 -28.97 -7.93
N GLY A 41 -16.06 -28.03 -7.53
CA GLY A 41 -17.15 -28.26 -6.58
C GLY A 41 -16.70 -28.33 -5.12
N ALA A 42 -15.48 -27.89 -4.81
CA ALA A 42 -15.04 -27.74 -3.44
C ALA A 42 -15.63 -26.44 -2.86
N LYS A 43 -16.40 -26.57 -1.78
CA LYS A 43 -16.86 -25.40 -1.02
C LYS A 43 -15.78 -25.04 0.00
N PRO A 44 -15.25 -23.81 0.03
CA PRO A 44 -14.30 -23.40 1.05
C PRO A 44 -14.98 -23.53 2.42
N ILE A 45 -14.33 -24.27 3.32
CA ILE A 45 -14.81 -24.41 4.69
C ILE A 45 -14.29 -23.20 5.46
N LEU A 46 -15.17 -22.23 5.69
CA LEU A 46 -14.90 -21.14 6.62
C LEU A 46 -15.04 -21.70 8.03
N THR A 47 -14.06 -21.46 8.89
CA THR A 47 -14.20 -21.70 10.34
C THR A 47 -15.26 -20.74 10.89
N ASP A 48 -15.83 -21.04 12.07
CA ASP A 48 -16.79 -20.14 12.71
C ASP A 48 -16.23 -18.71 12.90
N GLU A 49 -14.92 -18.61 13.16
CA GLU A 49 -14.21 -17.34 13.19
C GLU A 49 -14.09 -16.69 11.80
N GLY A 50 -13.83 -17.48 10.75
CA GLY A 50 -13.79 -17.01 9.37
C GLY A 50 -15.14 -16.49 8.89
N ALA A 51 -16.23 -17.14 9.26
CA ALA A 51 -17.60 -16.71 8.95
C ALA A 51 -17.92 -15.36 9.63
N LYS A 52 -17.58 -15.19 10.91
CA LYS A 52 -17.74 -13.91 11.63
C LYS A 52 -16.92 -12.78 11.00
N ARG A 53 -15.69 -13.07 10.56
CA ARG A 53 -14.84 -12.08 9.85
C ARG A 53 -15.42 -11.70 8.50
N LEU A 54 -16.00 -12.66 7.77
CA LEU A 54 -16.62 -12.41 6.48
C LEU A 54 -17.87 -11.54 6.61
N GLU A 55 -18.73 -11.81 7.59
CA GLU A 55 -19.92 -10.97 7.86
C GLU A 55 -19.51 -9.56 8.27
N LYS A 56 -18.52 -9.42 9.17
CA LYS A 56 -17.96 -8.11 9.53
C LYS A 56 -17.35 -7.38 8.31
N ALA A 57 -16.63 -8.09 7.44
CA ALA A 57 -16.04 -7.48 6.25
C ALA A 57 -17.11 -7.03 5.23
N LYS A 58 -18.25 -7.73 5.14
CA LYS A 58 -19.39 -7.28 4.32
C LYS A 58 -20.03 -6.03 4.90
N GLU A 59 -20.24 -5.98 6.21
CA GLU A 59 -20.78 -4.80 6.90
C GLU A 59 -19.83 -3.59 6.77
N GLU A 60 -18.53 -3.81 6.89
CA GLU A 60 -17.50 -2.80 6.64
C GLU A 60 -17.43 -2.37 5.16
N ALA A 61 -17.70 -3.28 4.21
CA ALA A 61 -17.75 -2.95 2.78
C ALA A 61 -19.01 -2.15 2.40
N GLU A 62 -20.15 -2.41 3.05
CA GLU A 62 -21.38 -1.63 2.86
C GLU A 62 -21.33 -0.24 3.51
N THR A 63 -20.55 -0.09 4.58
CA THR A 63 -20.34 1.20 5.26
C THR A 63 -19.10 1.93 4.78
N ALA A 64 -18.26 1.29 3.96
CA ALA A 64 -17.16 1.96 3.30
C ALA A 64 -17.75 3.06 2.41
N PRO A 65 -17.33 4.32 2.57
CA PRO A 65 -17.72 5.36 1.63
C PRO A 65 -17.32 4.88 0.24
N ASP A 66 -18.23 5.03 -0.74
CA ASP A 66 -17.98 4.67 -2.14
C ASP A 66 -16.54 5.02 -2.48
N PRO A 67 -15.74 4.06 -2.99
CA PRO A 67 -14.33 4.27 -3.27
C PRO A 67 -14.25 5.53 -4.10
N LYS A 68 -13.81 6.64 -3.45
CA LYS A 68 -13.87 8.00 -4.01
C LYS A 68 -13.53 7.88 -5.48
N GLU A 69 -14.53 8.14 -6.32
CA GLU A 69 -14.44 7.98 -7.76
C GLU A 69 -13.04 8.39 -8.17
N THR A 70 -12.30 7.44 -8.76
CA THR A 70 -10.98 7.72 -9.32
C THR A 70 -11.08 9.06 -10.00
N PRO A 71 -10.28 10.07 -9.58
CA PRO A 71 -10.57 11.47 -9.81
C PRO A 71 -11.00 11.62 -11.25
N GLU A 72 -12.29 11.94 -11.43
CA GLU A 72 -12.96 12.06 -12.73
C GLU A 72 -11.94 12.59 -13.72
N GLU A 73 -11.74 11.82 -14.80
CA GLU A 73 -10.88 12.13 -15.92
C GLU A 73 -10.92 13.64 -16.17
N LYS A 74 -9.96 14.37 -15.58
CA LYS A 74 -10.01 15.82 -15.55
C LYS A 74 -9.99 16.22 -17.01
N THR A 75 -11.14 16.67 -17.51
CA THR A 75 -11.30 17.05 -18.90
C THR A 75 -10.14 17.97 -19.23
N VAL A 76 -9.17 17.44 -19.99
CA VAL A 76 -7.94 18.16 -20.28
C VAL A 76 -8.40 19.31 -21.16
N ARG A 77 -8.54 20.49 -20.55
CA ARG A 77 -8.89 21.70 -21.28
C ARG A 77 -7.88 21.79 -22.42
N LYS A 78 -8.35 21.64 -23.66
CA LYS A 78 -7.50 21.70 -24.85
C LYS A 78 -6.99 23.13 -24.97
N TYR A 79 -5.83 23.39 -24.38
CA TYR A 79 -5.15 24.66 -24.56
C TYR A 79 -4.53 24.66 -25.95
N ASN A 80 -5.03 25.53 -26.83
CA ASN A 80 -4.43 25.78 -28.13
C ASN A 80 -3.14 26.58 -27.92
N PHE A 81 -2.03 25.87 -27.74
CA PHE A 81 -0.74 26.52 -27.63
C PHE A 81 -0.23 26.94 -29.00
N LYS A 82 0.21 28.20 -29.13
CA LYS A 82 0.91 28.66 -30.32
C LYS A 82 2.24 27.91 -30.47
N PRO A 83 2.65 27.54 -31.70
CA PRO A 83 3.95 26.91 -31.93
C PRO A 83 5.08 27.82 -31.43
N ARG A 84 6.10 27.22 -30.82
CA ARG A 84 7.27 27.94 -30.26
C ARG A 84 8.57 27.37 -30.82
N VAL A 85 9.62 28.19 -30.78
CA VAL A 85 10.98 27.79 -31.17
C VAL A 85 11.74 27.30 -29.94
N CYS A 86 12.41 26.15 -30.04
CA CYS A 86 13.21 25.58 -28.97
C CYS A 86 14.49 26.39 -28.75
N ILE A 87 14.79 26.75 -27.49
CA ILE A 87 15.98 27.54 -27.14
C ILE A 87 17.31 26.83 -27.40
N ASP A 88 17.36 25.50 -27.32
CA ASP A 88 18.63 24.76 -27.46
C ASP A 88 18.94 24.36 -28.91
N CYS A 89 17.93 24.05 -29.73
CA CYS A 89 18.12 23.52 -31.09
C CYS A 89 17.47 24.36 -32.19
N GLY A 90 16.69 25.39 -31.87
CA GLY A 90 16.04 26.26 -32.85
C GLY A 90 14.87 25.65 -33.64
N LYS A 91 14.50 24.38 -33.39
CA LYS A 91 13.35 23.74 -34.06
C LYS A 91 12.03 24.31 -33.55
N THR A 92 11.05 24.50 -34.43
CA THR A 92 9.66 24.81 -34.07
C THR A 92 8.97 23.56 -33.52
N PHE A 93 8.15 23.71 -32.48
CA PHE A 93 7.38 22.62 -31.88
C PHE A 93 6.08 23.12 -31.25
N GLU A 94 5.11 22.21 -31.07
CA GLU A 94 3.88 22.47 -30.34
C GLU A 94 4.08 22.13 -28.85
N PRO A 95 4.03 23.12 -27.94
CA PRO A 95 4.27 22.86 -26.53
C PRO A 95 3.05 22.20 -25.87
N THR A 96 3.29 21.25 -24.97
CA THR A 96 2.22 20.59 -24.18
C THR A 96 1.83 21.42 -22.95
N ALA A 97 2.73 22.29 -22.49
CA ALA A 97 2.51 23.18 -21.35
C ALA A 97 2.93 24.61 -21.69
N GLY A 98 2.21 25.61 -21.18
CA GLY A 98 2.47 27.03 -21.45
C GLY A 98 3.86 27.51 -20.99
N SER A 99 4.48 26.80 -20.05
CA SER A 99 5.84 27.07 -19.53
C SER A 99 6.96 26.35 -20.30
N GLN A 100 6.64 25.51 -21.27
CA GLN A 100 7.62 24.74 -22.03
C GLN A 100 8.40 25.63 -23.01
N LYS A 101 9.72 25.70 -22.83
CA LYS A 101 10.66 26.48 -23.66
C LYS A 101 11.54 25.61 -24.58
N ARG A 102 11.48 24.29 -24.42
CA ARG A 102 12.32 23.30 -25.11
C ARG A 102 11.44 22.26 -25.81
N CYS A 103 11.88 21.79 -26.98
CA CYS A 103 11.25 20.66 -27.65
C CYS A 103 11.36 19.38 -26.79
N PRO A 104 10.57 18.32 -27.07
CA PRO A 104 10.57 17.09 -26.27
C PRO A 104 11.96 16.45 -26.12
N GLU A 105 12.77 16.45 -27.19
CA GLU A 105 14.13 15.88 -27.20
C GLU A 105 15.08 16.66 -26.27
N CYS A 106 15.12 17.99 -26.41
CA CYS A 106 15.97 18.85 -25.57
C CYS A 106 15.46 18.91 -24.13
N ALA A 107 14.15 18.85 -23.90
CA ALA A 107 13.56 18.79 -22.57
C ALA A 107 13.98 17.54 -21.80
N ALA A 108 14.03 16.37 -22.46
CA ALA A 108 14.51 15.13 -21.86
C ALA A 108 15.97 15.22 -21.42
N LYS A 109 16.84 15.77 -22.30
CA LYS A 109 18.27 15.99 -22.00
C LYS A 109 18.47 16.99 -20.85
N TYR A 110 17.71 18.08 -20.84
CA TYR A 110 17.77 19.06 -19.75
C TYR A 110 17.27 18.47 -18.42
N ALA A 111 16.20 17.67 -18.45
CA ALA A 111 15.66 17.03 -17.25
C ALA A 111 16.65 16.00 -16.65
N SER A 112 17.32 15.20 -17.48
CA SER A 112 18.32 14.24 -17.01
C SER A 112 19.54 14.95 -16.41
N ALA A 113 20.05 16.00 -17.06
CA ALA A 113 21.14 16.83 -16.53
C ALA A 113 20.77 17.42 -15.16
N ARG A 114 19.59 18.07 -15.06
CA ARG A 114 19.12 18.67 -13.81
C ARG A 114 18.89 17.65 -12.69
N ARG A 115 18.41 16.43 -13.01
CA ARG A 115 18.30 15.34 -12.04
C ARG A 115 19.67 14.92 -11.53
N SER A 116 20.66 14.80 -12.42
CA SER A 116 22.03 14.45 -12.05
C SER A 116 22.68 15.52 -11.17
N GLU A 117 22.48 16.80 -11.48
CA GLU A 117 22.97 17.93 -10.67
C GLU A 117 22.32 17.96 -9.30
N ARG A 118 21.00 17.74 -9.22
CA ARG A 118 20.30 17.62 -7.93
C ARG A 118 20.79 16.42 -7.12
N ALA A 119 21.11 15.31 -7.76
CA ALA A 119 21.65 14.13 -7.10
C ALA A 119 23.07 14.37 -6.56
N LYS A 120 23.87 15.20 -7.26
CA LYS A 120 25.19 15.65 -6.80
C LYS A 120 25.10 16.69 -5.69
N ALA A 121 24.16 17.63 -5.79
CA ALA A 121 24.00 18.73 -4.85
C ALA A 121 23.35 18.31 -3.53
N LYS A 122 22.46 17.32 -3.55
CA LYS A 122 21.89 16.77 -2.32
C LYS A 122 22.95 15.87 -1.67
N PRO A 123 23.48 16.21 -0.47
CA PRO A 123 24.27 15.25 0.26
C PRO A 123 23.42 14.00 0.40
N LYS A 124 23.97 12.84 0.00
CA LYS A 124 23.31 11.57 0.29
C LYS A 124 23.18 11.55 1.81
N LYS A 125 21.94 11.66 2.32
CA LYS A 125 21.69 11.42 3.74
C LYS A 125 22.35 10.09 4.04
N PRO A 126 23.26 9.99 5.02
CA PRO A 126 23.87 8.72 5.35
C PRO A 126 22.71 7.75 5.55
N ARG A 127 22.74 6.65 4.79
CA ARG A 127 21.78 5.58 5.01
C ARG A 127 22.06 5.14 6.44
N MET A 128 21.12 5.39 7.35
CA MET A 128 21.28 4.97 8.73
C MET A 128 21.61 3.48 8.73
N SER A 129 22.60 3.07 9.51
CA SER A 129 22.95 1.66 9.61
C SER A 129 21.76 0.90 10.21
N VAL A 130 21.68 -0.41 9.94
CA VAL A 130 20.65 -1.27 10.54
C VAL A 130 20.67 -1.16 12.08
N SER A 131 21.87 -1.02 12.68
CA SER A 131 22.02 -0.76 14.12
C SER A 131 21.38 0.55 14.57
N GLN A 132 21.64 1.67 13.87
CA GLN A 132 21.03 2.97 14.20
C GLN A 132 19.51 2.95 14.06
N TYR A 133 18.96 2.14 13.15
CA TYR A 133 17.52 1.92 13.08
C TYR A 133 17.01 1.17 14.31
N ALA A 134 17.71 0.12 14.74
CA ALA A 134 17.37 -0.63 15.95
C ALA A 134 17.36 0.27 17.19
N ASP A 135 18.39 1.11 17.35
CA ASP A 135 18.50 2.05 18.47
C ASP A 135 17.32 3.04 18.50
N ARG A 136 16.98 3.61 17.33
CA ARG A 136 15.85 4.56 17.23
C ARG A 136 14.49 3.90 17.42
N THR A 137 14.36 2.61 17.06
CA THR A 137 13.13 1.86 17.37
C THR A 137 13.05 1.54 18.86
N ALA A 138 14.15 1.20 19.52
CA ALA A 138 14.19 0.98 20.96
C ALA A 138 13.79 2.25 21.73
N GLU A 139 14.36 3.40 21.38
CA GLU A 139 14.00 4.69 21.99
C GLU A 139 12.51 5.02 21.83
N LYS A 140 11.91 4.71 20.68
CA LYS A 140 10.47 4.90 20.46
C LYS A 140 9.61 3.94 21.28
N VAL A 141 10.05 2.70 21.46
CA VAL A 141 9.34 1.71 22.27
C VAL A 141 9.40 2.13 23.74
N GLU A 142 10.56 2.51 24.25
CA GLU A 142 10.71 3.02 25.62
C GLU A 142 9.85 4.27 25.84
N ALA A 143 9.85 5.22 24.90
CA ALA A 143 8.98 6.40 24.98
C ALA A 143 7.48 6.01 25.04
N ALA A 144 7.04 5.10 24.16
CA ALA A 144 5.66 4.62 24.14
C ALA A 144 5.27 3.88 25.44
N GLU A 145 6.18 3.09 26.02
CA GLU A 145 5.96 2.42 27.31
C GLU A 145 5.84 3.42 28.46
N THR A 146 6.65 4.49 28.47
CA THR A 146 6.54 5.54 29.49
C THR A 146 5.23 6.33 29.40
N GLU A 147 4.77 6.63 28.18
CA GLU A 147 3.45 7.26 27.94
C GLU A 147 2.31 6.34 28.40
N ALA A 148 2.37 5.05 28.07
CA ALA A 148 1.37 4.07 28.50
C ALA A 148 1.32 3.92 30.03
N ARG A 149 2.48 3.98 30.71
CA ARG A 149 2.55 3.93 32.17
C ARG A 149 1.92 5.15 32.83
N GLY A 150 2.11 6.33 32.27
CA GLY A 150 1.44 7.56 32.73
C GLY A 150 -0.09 7.45 32.63
N GLN A 151 -0.60 6.92 31.52
CA GLN A 151 -2.05 6.72 31.33
C GLN A 151 -2.64 5.69 32.31
N SER A 152 -1.87 4.66 32.69
CA SER A 152 -2.35 3.65 33.65
C SER A 152 -2.60 4.23 35.06
N SER A 153 -1.79 5.19 35.53
CA SER A 153 -2.00 5.81 36.83
C SER A 153 -3.26 6.69 36.88
N ASP A 154 -3.60 7.34 35.77
CA ASP A 154 -4.82 8.15 35.69
C ASP A 154 -6.07 7.26 35.77
N ILE A 155 -6.04 6.09 35.13
CA ILE A 155 -7.11 5.09 35.22
C ILE A 155 -7.25 4.58 36.66
N ASP A 156 -6.15 4.21 37.33
CA ASP A 156 -6.18 3.72 38.71
C ASP A 156 -6.76 4.77 39.69
N SER A 157 -6.44 6.06 39.51
CA SER A 157 -7.07 7.12 40.31
C SER A 157 -8.58 7.23 40.08
N THR A 158 -9.02 7.12 38.81
CA THR A 158 -10.43 7.18 38.43
C THR A 158 -11.21 5.99 39.00
N VAL A 159 -10.64 4.78 38.93
CA VAL A 159 -11.27 3.57 39.51
C VAL A 159 -11.40 3.67 41.02
N LYS A 160 -10.38 4.22 41.71
CA LYS A 160 -10.42 4.41 43.16
C LYS A 160 -11.49 5.43 43.59
N GLU A 161 -11.70 6.49 42.82
CA GLU A 161 -12.76 7.48 43.06
C GLU A 161 -14.15 6.88 42.85
N ILE A 162 -14.35 6.09 41.79
CA ILE A 162 -15.61 5.38 41.52
C ILE A 162 -15.95 4.40 42.66
N MET A 163 -14.98 3.63 43.15
CA MET A 163 -15.21 2.69 44.26
C MET A 163 -15.59 3.38 45.56
N ALA A 164 -15.09 4.58 45.83
CA ALA A 164 -15.41 5.33 47.05
C ALA A 164 -16.84 5.88 47.08
N LEU A 165 -17.54 5.94 45.93
CA LEU A 165 -18.91 6.46 45.81
C LEU A 165 -19.99 5.36 45.92
N GLY A 166 -19.61 4.09 46.08
CA GLY A 166 -20.52 2.95 46.02
C GLY A 166 -20.98 2.37 47.36
N ASP A 167 -20.62 2.96 48.49
CA ASP A 167 -20.84 2.40 49.84
C ASP A 167 -21.93 3.14 50.68
N ASP A 168 -22.73 4.02 50.07
CA ASP A 168 -23.92 4.67 50.68
C ASP A 168 -25.23 4.00 50.23
#